data_AF-A0AA35YL02-F1
#
_entry.id   AF-A0AA35YL02-F1
#
_cell.length_a   1.000
_cell.length_b   1.000
_cell.length_c   1.000
_cell.angle_alpha   90.00
_cell.angle_beta   90.00
_cell.angle_gamma   90.00
#
_symmetry.space_group_name_H-M   'P 1'
#
loop_
_entity.id
_entity.type
_entity.pdbx_description
1 polymer ?
#
loop_
_entity_poly.entity_id
_entity_poly.type
_entity_poly.pdbx_seq_one_letter_code
_entity_poly.pdbx_strand_id
1 'polypeptide(L)'
;MTKVSSSWKLNFNDSPLDDFIHKNVQDEFIDQLFPYGLTCTPQASSPMLLKVQLNHFSGGGAAVALSMSHKFADGATIANFINHWATVARCGSPINPCFISSSKTDNTRLPDFIVNDLDKGNYVTRRFVFPNSKLQELKNKVIAMGSAPVNPTRVEVVTSLLFKHAVSAATTSSGSLKPSNLTITVNMRNKFVEMYPETAAGNLSMYGVAKMDNSGRIKLGEVIARIRKAKMELEGIKDEQELVQKFANAISNLQGDLYYITSVCRVPFYQVDFGWGKPVEVRVRFPNVSKNVIVLMDTASGDGIMAHVQLPEEEMVILEKDKEFLTYVKDN
;
A
#
# COMPACT_ATOMS: atom_id res chain seq x y z
N MET A 1 5.23 -0.97 42.28
CA MET A 1 5.96 -2.09 41.65
C MET A 1 5.02 -2.78 40.68
N THR A 2 4.95 -2.26 39.46
CA THR A 2 4.12 -2.80 38.39
C THR A 2 4.99 -3.78 37.62
N LYS A 3 4.61 -5.06 37.63
CA LYS A 3 5.27 -6.12 36.88
C LYS A 3 5.26 -5.75 35.40
N VAL A 4 6.43 -5.46 34.85
CA VAL A 4 6.68 -5.48 33.41
C VAL A 4 6.48 -6.93 32.97
N SER A 5 5.44 -7.21 32.21
CA SER A 5 5.30 -8.51 31.55
C SER A 5 6.48 -8.66 30.59
N SER A 6 7.35 -9.61 30.88
CA SER A 6 8.38 -10.10 29.97
C SER A 6 7.72 -10.62 28.69
N SER A 7 7.57 -9.75 27.69
CA SER A 7 7.26 -10.18 26.34
C SER A 7 8.50 -10.89 25.81
N TRP A 8 8.31 -12.14 25.40
CA TRP A 8 9.32 -12.95 24.73
C TRP A 8 9.77 -12.23 23.46
N LYS A 9 10.89 -11.51 23.51
CA LYS A 9 11.62 -11.14 22.30
C LYS A 9 12.17 -12.44 21.72
N LEU A 10 11.45 -13.02 20.76
CA LEU A 10 11.99 -14.07 19.91
C LEU A 10 13.23 -13.48 19.23
N ASN A 11 14.39 -14.03 19.55
CA ASN A 11 15.66 -13.58 19.01
C ASN A 11 15.80 -14.17 17.60
N PHE A 12 15.12 -13.58 16.61
CA PHE A 12 15.06 -14.12 15.24
C PHE A 12 16.43 -14.21 14.55
N ASN A 13 17.44 -13.51 15.07
CA ASN A 13 18.82 -13.61 14.60
C ASN A 13 19.36 -15.05 14.64
N ASP A 14 18.82 -15.90 15.52
CA ASP A 14 19.21 -17.29 15.67
C ASP A 14 18.48 -18.24 14.68
N SER A 15 17.63 -17.72 13.79
CA SER A 15 16.89 -18.50 12.77
C SER A 15 17.39 -18.22 11.35
N PRO A 16 17.27 -19.16 10.40
CA PRO A 16 17.57 -18.90 8.98
C PRO A 16 16.60 -17.88 8.36
N LEU A 17 17.06 -17.14 7.36
CA LEU A 17 16.21 -16.15 6.67
C LEU A 17 14.97 -16.79 6.01
N ASP A 18 15.11 -17.97 5.40
CA ASP A 18 14.00 -18.68 4.77
C ASP A 18 12.91 -19.04 5.78
N ASP A 19 13.31 -19.49 6.97
CA ASP A 19 12.41 -19.75 8.08
C ASP A 19 11.64 -18.49 8.49
N PHE A 20 12.32 -17.34 8.57
CA PHE A 20 11.68 -16.05 8.86
C PHE A 20 10.68 -15.63 7.77
N ILE A 21 11.01 -15.89 6.51
CA ILE A 21 10.13 -15.59 5.36
C ILE A 21 8.88 -16.47 5.40
N HIS A 22 9.04 -17.78 5.66
CA HIS A 22 7.94 -18.76 5.61
C HIS A 22 7.06 -18.78 6.87
N LYS A 23 7.64 -18.65 8.08
CA LYS A 23 6.89 -18.73 9.35
C LYS A 23 5.99 -17.52 9.61
N ASN A 24 6.32 -16.37 9.04
CA ASN A 24 5.59 -15.12 9.29
C ASN A 24 4.42 -14.94 8.30
N VAL A 25 3.31 -15.62 8.61
CA VAL A 25 1.98 -15.33 8.03
C VAL A 25 1.44 -13.99 8.57
N GLN A 26 1.92 -13.59 9.75
CA GLN A 26 1.58 -12.36 10.46
C GLN A 26 2.68 -11.30 10.24
N ASP A 27 2.30 -10.14 9.70
CA ASP A 27 3.25 -9.06 9.37
C ASP A 27 3.79 -8.34 10.60
N GLU A 28 3.18 -8.52 11.78
CA GLU A 28 3.59 -7.89 13.04
C GLU A 28 5.00 -8.32 13.50
N PHE A 29 5.50 -9.47 13.06
CA PHE A 29 6.87 -9.92 13.36
C PHE A 29 7.94 -9.10 12.61
N ILE A 30 7.58 -8.49 11.47
CA ILE A 30 8.47 -7.63 10.67
C ILE A 30 8.86 -6.38 11.47
N ASP A 31 8.01 -5.96 12.42
CA ASP A 31 8.25 -4.80 13.29
C ASP A 31 9.58 -4.92 14.04
N GLN A 32 10.02 -6.14 14.35
CA GLN A 32 11.26 -6.41 15.09
C GLN A 32 12.52 -6.13 14.28
N LEU A 33 12.42 -6.07 12.95
CA LEU A 33 13.54 -5.69 12.08
C LEU A 33 13.87 -4.20 12.14
N PHE A 34 12.98 -3.39 12.74
CA PHE A 34 13.15 -1.95 12.89
C PHE A 34 13.66 -1.59 14.29
N PRO A 35 14.58 -0.61 14.43
CA PRO A 35 15.33 -0.38 15.66
C PRO A 35 14.50 0.04 16.87
N TYR A 36 13.25 0.45 16.65
CA TYR A 36 12.30 0.82 17.70
C TYR A 36 10.89 0.28 17.44
N GLY A 37 10.74 -0.74 16.58
CA GLY A 37 9.44 -1.13 16.04
C GLY A 37 8.86 -0.09 15.06
N LEU A 38 7.62 -0.31 14.62
CA LEU A 38 6.83 0.66 13.87
C LEU A 38 6.08 1.58 14.82
N THR A 39 6.78 2.53 15.41
CA THR A 39 6.09 3.53 16.23
C THR A 39 5.29 4.47 15.34
N CYS A 40 3.96 4.29 15.33
CA CYS A 40 3.00 5.21 14.72
C CYS A 40 2.69 6.43 15.62
N THR A 41 3.25 6.47 16.84
CA THR A 41 3.09 7.65 17.68
C THR A 41 3.82 8.81 17.01
N PRO A 42 3.14 9.92 16.68
CA PRO A 42 3.84 11.16 16.45
C PRO A 42 4.53 11.49 17.76
N GLN A 43 5.78 11.03 17.93
CA GLN A 43 6.68 11.77 18.79
C GLN A 43 6.77 13.12 18.10
N ALA A 44 6.02 14.09 18.62
CA ALA A 44 5.97 15.47 18.15
C ALA A 44 7.35 16.15 18.09
N SER A 45 8.41 15.41 18.44
CA SER A 45 9.79 15.82 18.61
C SER A 45 10.83 14.83 18.05
N SER A 46 10.50 13.76 17.31
CA SER A 46 11.55 12.92 16.68
C SER A 46 11.97 13.52 15.33
N PRO A 47 13.18 14.11 15.20
CA PRO A 47 13.66 14.72 13.95
C PRO A 47 14.08 13.66 12.90
N MET A 48 13.94 12.36 13.20
CA MET A 48 14.45 11.31 12.34
C MET A 48 13.53 11.06 11.14
N LEU A 49 13.94 11.58 9.97
CA LEU A 49 13.25 11.38 8.69
C LEU A 49 13.52 10.00 8.05
N LEU A 50 14.63 9.36 8.43
CA LEU A 50 15.06 8.06 7.91
C LEU A 50 15.68 7.24 9.04
N LYS A 51 15.31 5.96 9.10
CA LYS A 51 15.93 4.94 9.95
C LYS A 51 16.23 3.72 9.09
N VAL A 52 17.40 3.14 9.29
CA VAL A 52 17.86 1.95 8.58
C VAL A 52 18.43 0.97 9.59
N GLN A 53 18.16 -0.32 9.40
CA GLN A 53 18.76 -1.40 10.18
C GLN A 53 19.11 -2.57 9.27
N LEU A 54 20.33 -3.09 9.41
CA LEU A 54 20.76 -4.34 8.80
C LEU A 54 20.64 -5.44 9.85
N ASN A 55 19.87 -6.48 9.53
CA ASN A 55 19.62 -7.63 10.38
C ASN A 55 20.30 -8.85 9.78
N HIS A 56 21.08 -9.57 10.57
CA HIS A 56 21.76 -10.80 10.13
C HIS A 56 21.06 -12.03 10.72
N PHE A 57 20.87 -13.03 9.87
CA PHE A 57 20.25 -14.30 10.21
C PHE A 57 21.31 -15.40 10.23
N SER A 58 21.05 -16.47 10.99
CA SER A 58 21.85 -17.68 10.92
C SER A 58 21.87 -18.22 9.47
N GLY A 59 23.01 -18.78 9.05
CA GLY A 59 23.19 -19.22 7.65
C GLY A 59 23.54 -18.11 6.66
N GLY A 60 23.78 -16.88 7.12
CA GLY A 60 24.34 -15.80 6.30
C GLY A 60 23.30 -14.94 5.56
N GLY A 61 22.01 -15.21 5.73
CA GLY A 61 20.95 -14.35 5.22
C GLY A 61 20.93 -12.97 5.91
N ALA A 62 20.45 -11.95 5.22
CA ALA A 62 20.34 -10.60 5.77
C ALA A 62 19.05 -9.91 5.34
N ALA A 63 18.53 -9.01 6.19
CA ALA A 63 17.41 -8.14 5.88
C ALA A 63 17.77 -6.67 6.15
N VAL A 64 17.54 -5.81 5.15
CA VAL A 64 17.65 -4.36 5.29
C VAL A 64 16.25 -3.79 5.57
N ALA A 65 16.04 -3.30 6.78
CA ALA A 65 14.82 -2.60 7.17
C ALA A 65 15.02 -1.10 6.99
N LEU A 66 14.13 -0.46 6.23
CA LEU A 66 14.17 0.98 5.95
C LEU A 66 12.83 1.62 6.30
N SER A 67 12.87 2.62 7.18
CA SER A 67 11.71 3.40 7.61
C SER A 67 11.95 4.87 7.29
N MET A 68 11.15 5.43 6.39
CA MET A 68 11.24 6.83 5.99
C MET A 68 9.94 7.56 6.33
N SER A 69 10.04 8.80 6.79
CA SER A 69 8.88 9.63 7.12
C SER A 69 8.02 9.88 5.88
N HIS A 70 6.77 9.43 5.93
CA HIS A 70 5.81 9.65 4.83
C HIS A 70 5.45 11.14 4.65
N LYS A 71 5.80 12.03 5.60
CA LYS A 71 5.72 13.49 5.39
C LYS A 71 6.64 13.98 4.28
N PHE A 72 7.74 13.25 4.03
CA PHE A 72 8.78 13.64 3.08
C PHE A 72 8.79 12.80 1.80
N ALA A 73 8.46 11.52 1.88
CA ALA A 73 8.63 10.61 0.74
C ALA A 73 7.40 9.74 0.48
N ASP A 74 7.01 9.68 -0.80
CA ASP A 74 6.13 8.63 -1.31
C ASP A 74 6.92 7.35 -1.66
N GLY A 75 6.21 6.28 -2.02
CA GLY A 75 6.82 4.99 -2.35
C GLY A 75 7.84 5.05 -3.49
N ALA A 76 7.66 5.95 -4.47
CA ALA A 76 8.63 6.13 -5.56
C ALA A 76 9.92 6.78 -5.05
N THR A 77 9.81 7.80 -4.20
CA THR A 77 10.98 8.43 -3.56
C THR A 77 11.74 7.44 -2.69
N ILE A 78 11.04 6.60 -1.91
CA ILE A 78 11.67 5.55 -1.10
C ILE A 78 12.45 4.57 -1.99
N ALA A 79 11.84 4.10 -3.08
CA ALA A 79 12.47 3.16 -4.01
C ALA A 79 13.69 3.76 -4.71
N ASN A 80 13.58 5.02 -5.17
CA ASN A 80 14.69 5.74 -5.79
C ASN A 80 15.85 5.93 -4.81
N PHE A 81 15.54 6.30 -3.56
CA PHE A 81 16.54 6.44 -2.50
C PHE A 81 17.32 5.14 -2.26
N ILE A 82 16.63 4.02 -2.04
CA ILE A 82 17.31 2.76 -1.70
C ILE A 82 18.09 2.19 -2.90
N ASN A 83 17.58 2.32 -4.14
CA ASN A 83 18.32 1.93 -5.34
C ASN A 83 19.57 2.80 -5.54
N HIS A 84 19.45 4.11 -5.27
CA HIS A 84 20.58 5.02 -5.36
C HIS A 84 21.64 4.72 -4.28
N TRP A 85 21.21 4.51 -3.04
CA TRP A 85 22.07 4.11 -1.93
C TRP A 85 22.83 2.82 -2.27
N ALA A 86 22.12 1.81 -2.78
CA ALA A 86 22.75 0.56 -3.21
C ALA A 86 23.79 0.79 -4.33
N THR A 87 23.51 1.69 -5.28
CA THR A 87 24.45 2.03 -6.35
C THR A 87 25.73 2.67 -5.83
N VAL A 88 25.61 3.62 -4.90
CA VAL A 88 26.77 4.27 -4.26
C VAL A 88 27.57 3.26 -3.42
N ALA A 89 26.90 2.33 -2.74
CA ALA A 89 27.55 1.26 -1.98
C ALA A 89 28.41 0.33 -2.86
N ARG A 90 28.07 0.20 -4.15
CA ARG A 90 28.86 -0.53 -5.17
C ARG A 90 29.89 0.35 -5.89
N CYS A 91 30.33 1.44 -5.29
CA CYS A 91 31.26 2.41 -5.88
C CYS A 91 30.73 3.14 -7.13
N GLY A 92 29.40 3.16 -7.32
CA GLY A 92 28.78 4.01 -8.33
C GLY A 92 28.80 5.48 -7.94
N SER A 93 28.68 6.37 -8.92
CA SER A 93 28.67 7.82 -8.68
C SER A 93 27.40 8.27 -7.96
N PRO A 94 27.50 9.17 -6.97
CA PRO A 94 26.33 9.79 -6.36
C PRO A 94 25.59 10.66 -7.38
N ILE A 95 24.27 10.75 -7.22
CA ILE A 95 23.37 11.56 -8.05
C ILE A 95 22.75 12.60 -7.13
N ASN A 96 22.65 13.84 -7.60
CA ASN A 96 21.90 14.86 -6.89
C ASN A 96 20.40 14.63 -7.13
N PRO A 97 19.61 14.30 -6.10
CA PRO A 97 18.17 14.12 -6.27
C PRO A 97 17.51 15.46 -6.63
N CYS A 98 16.54 15.41 -7.54
CA CYS A 98 15.68 16.55 -7.83
C CYS A 98 14.60 16.61 -6.75
N PHE A 99 14.80 17.44 -5.72
CA PHE A 99 13.75 17.68 -4.73
C PHE A 99 12.68 18.58 -5.31
N ILE A 100 11.42 18.20 -5.10
CA ILE A 100 10.31 19.10 -5.40
C ILE A 100 10.40 20.30 -4.47
N SER A 101 10.35 21.49 -5.04
CA SER A 101 10.19 22.73 -4.30
C SER A 101 8.88 23.35 -4.76
N SER A 102 7.95 23.58 -3.84
CA SER A 102 6.81 24.45 -4.14
C SER A 102 7.33 25.89 -4.20
N SER A 103 6.90 26.64 -5.20
CA SER A 103 7.23 28.08 -5.31
C SER A 103 6.42 28.93 -4.33
N LYS A 104 5.42 28.34 -3.67
CA LYS A 104 4.57 29.00 -2.69
C LYS A 104 5.04 28.67 -1.27
N THR A 105 5.24 29.70 -0.45
CA THR A 105 5.58 29.57 0.97
C THR A 105 4.39 29.22 1.86
N ASP A 106 3.17 29.34 1.31
CA ASP A 106 1.93 29.19 2.07
C ASP A 106 1.36 27.78 1.88
N ASN A 107 1.19 27.07 3.00
CA ASN A 107 0.50 25.79 3.00
C ASN A 107 -0.97 25.98 2.63
N THR A 108 -1.44 25.31 1.57
CA THR A 108 -2.87 25.25 1.27
C THR A 108 -3.56 24.41 2.34
N ARG A 109 -4.38 25.04 3.18
CA ARG A 109 -5.17 24.30 4.19
C ARG A 109 -6.27 23.52 3.48
N LEU A 110 -6.24 22.21 3.63
CA LEU A 110 -7.40 21.39 3.33
C LEU A 110 -8.51 21.74 4.34
N PRO A 111 -9.79 21.75 3.94
CA PRO A 111 -10.89 21.78 4.89
C PRO A 111 -10.69 20.68 5.92
N ASP A 112 -11.04 20.94 7.19
CA ASP A 112 -10.96 19.92 8.24
C ASP A 112 -11.81 18.72 7.81
N PHE A 113 -11.12 17.70 7.31
CA PHE A 113 -11.75 16.45 6.97
C PHE A 113 -11.88 15.69 8.28
N ILE A 114 -13.11 15.59 8.79
CA ILE A 114 -13.45 14.57 9.75
C ILE A 114 -13.38 13.26 8.96
N VAL A 115 -12.17 12.68 8.84
CA VAL A 115 -12.09 11.23 8.89
C VAL A 115 -12.77 10.95 10.22
N ASN A 116 -14.03 10.52 10.22
CA ASN A 116 -14.57 9.91 11.41
C ASN A 116 -13.57 8.80 11.67
N ASP A 117 -12.77 8.93 12.72
CA ASP A 117 -11.88 7.88 13.18
C ASP A 117 -12.78 6.66 13.21
N LEU A 118 -12.60 5.78 12.22
CA LEU A 118 -13.27 4.50 12.21
C LEU A 118 -12.89 3.90 13.55
N ASP A 119 -13.90 3.38 14.25
CA ASP A 119 -13.80 2.90 15.62
C ASP A 119 -12.43 2.27 15.88
N LYS A 120 -11.89 2.52 17.07
CA LYS A 120 -10.62 1.97 17.57
C LYS A 120 -10.69 0.44 17.76
N GLY A 121 -11.20 -0.28 16.78
CA GLY A 121 -11.16 -1.71 16.68
C GLY A 121 -9.75 -2.19 16.40
N ASN A 122 -9.50 -3.45 16.73
CA ASN A 122 -8.26 -4.10 16.38
C ASN A 122 -8.24 -4.34 14.88
N TYR A 123 -7.24 -3.80 14.19
CA TYR A 123 -6.96 -4.15 12.80
C TYR A 123 -5.77 -5.08 12.75
N VAL A 124 -5.81 -5.98 11.77
CA VAL A 124 -4.73 -6.92 11.47
C VAL A 124 -4.34 -6.77 10.01
N THR A 125 -3.06 -7.00 9.71
CA THR A 125 -2.57 -7.04 8.34
C THR A 125 -2.31 -8.48 7.93
N ARG A 126 -2.80 -8.87 6.76
CA ARG A 126 -2.57 -10.18 6.15
C ARG A 126 -2.08 -10.04 4.72
N ARG A 127 -1.30 -11.02 4.29
CA ARG A 127 -0.75 -11.09 2.94
C ARG A 127 -1.50 -12.11 2.11
N PHE A 128 -1.87 -11.72 0.90
CA PHE A 128 -2.48 -12.59 -0.08
C PHE A 128 -1.68 -12.50 -1.38
N VAL A 129 -1.21 -13.64 -1.88
CA VAL A 129 -0.45 -13.71 -3.14
C VAL A 129 -1.40 -14.16 -4.24
N PHE A 130 -1.47 -13.39 -5.32
CA PHE A 130 -2.28 -13.68 -6.51
C PHE A 130 -1.34 -14.06 -7.66
N PRO A 131 -1.22 -15.35 -7.99
CA PRO A 131 -0.44 -15.79 -9.15
C PRO A 131 -0.97 -15.18 -10.45
N ASN A 132 -0.10 -14.97 -11.43
CA ASN A 132 -0.50 -14.45 -12.73
C ASN A 132 -1.57 -15.32 -13.42
N SER A 133 -1.50 -16.64 -13.30
CA SER A 133 -2.53 -17.55 -13.82
C SER A 133 -3.92 -17.20 -13.28
N LYS A 134 -4.04 -17.01 -11.96
CA LYS A 134 -5.28 -16.59 -11.29
C LYS A 134 -5.71 -15.17 -11.66
N LEU A 135 -4.78 -14.25 -11.83
CA LEU A 135 -5.08 -12.90 -12.33
C LEU A 135 -5.62 -12.92 -13.76
N GLN A 136 -5.13 -13.81 -14.63
CA GLN A 136 -5.66 -13.99 -15.99
C GLN A 136 -7.06 -14.63 -15.97
N GLU A 137 -7.30 -15.65 -15.13
CA GLU A 137 -8.64 -16.22 -14.93
C GLU A 137 -9.65 -15.15 -14.50
N LEU A 138 -9.27 -14.34 -13.49
CA LEU A 138 -10.09 -13.24 -13.00
C LEU A 138 -10.35 -12.20 -14.10
N LYS A 139 -9.32 -11.83 -14.86
CA LYS A 139 -9.43 -10.91 -15.99
C LYS A 139 -10.41 -11.42 -17.05
N ASN A 140 -10.31 -12.69 -17.42
CA ASN A 140 -11.22 -13.32 -18.39
C ASN A 140 -12.67 -13.34 -17.88
N LYS A 141 -12.87 -13.67 -16.59
CA LYS A 141 -14.20 -13.62 -15.93
C LYS A 141 -14.79 -12.21 -15.99
N VAL A 142 -13.99 -11.18 -15.71
CA VAL A 142 -14.43 -9.78 -15.75
C VAL A 142 -14.81 -9.34 -17.18
N ILE A 143 -14.02 -9.73 -18.19
CA ILE A 143 -14.32 -9.42 -19.60
C ILE A 143 -15.61 -10.12 -20.05
N ALA A 144 -15.79 -11.39 -19.70
CA ALA A 144 -16.97 -12.17 -20.08
C ALA A 144 -18.29 -11.62 -19.51
N MET A 145 -18.25 -10.85 -18.42
CA MET A 145 -19.43 -10.17 -17.87
C MET A 145 -19.93 -8.99 -18.72
N GLY A 146 -19.17 -8.55 -19.73
CA GLY A 146 -19.58 -7.52 -20.70
C GLY A 146 -19.73 -6.09 -20.16
N SER A 147 -19.65 -5.89 -18.84
CA SER A 147 -19.80 -4.58 -18.19
C SER A 147 -18.47 -3.92 -17.80
N ALA A 148 -17.34 -4.53 -18.16
CA ALA A 148 -16.01 -4.05 -17.80
C ALA A 148 -15.39 -3.22 -18.92
N PRO A 149 -14.55 -2.22 -18.61
CA PRO A 149 -13.74 -1.54 -19.60
C PRO A 149 -12.86 -2.52 -20.39
N VAL A 150 -12.58 -2.19 -21.65
CA VAL A 150 -11.73 -3.00 -22.53
C VAL A 150 -10.35 -3.18 -21.88
N ASN A 151 -9.88 -4.44 -21.86
CA ASN A 151 -8.54 -4.85 -21.41
C ASN A 151 -8.19 -4.34 -19.98
N PRO A 152 -8.84 -4.84 -18.92
CA PRO A 152 -8.49 -4.47 -17.55
C PRO A 152 -7.09 -4.99 -17.18
N THR A 153 -6.35 -4.18 -16.43
CA THR A 153 -5.00 -4.51 -15.96
C THR A 153 -5.05 -5.48 -14.77
N ARG A 154 -3.95 -6.18 -14.51
CA ARG A 154 -3.80 -7.06 -13.33
C ARG A 154 -4.10 -6.34 -12.01
N VAL A 155 -3.63 -5.09 -11.89
CA VAL A 155 -3.86 -4.25 -10.70
C VAL A 155 -5.34 -3.87 -10.58
N GLU A 156 -6.00 -3.51 -11.68
CA GLU A 156 -7.43 -3.17 -11.69
C GLU A 156 -8.30 -4.37 -11.28
N VAL A 157 -8.04 -5.56 -11.82
CA VAL A 157 -8.84 -6.75 -11.50
C VAL A 157 -8.68 -7.18 -10.05
N VAL A 158 -7.43 -7.25 -9.53
CA VAL A 158 -7.19 -7.65 -8.13
C VAL A 158 -7.72 -6.60 -7.15
N THR A 159 -7.60 -5.32 -7.49
CA THR A 159 -8.19 -4.21 -6.72
C THR A 159 -9.70 -4.38 -6.61
N SER A 160 -10.38 -4.62 -7.74
CA SER A 160 -11.84 -4.78 -7.75
C SER A 160 -12.31 -5.99 -6.94
N LEU A 161 -11.56 -7.10 -6.99
CA LEU A 161 -11.84 -8.30 -6.21
C LEU A 161 -11.67 -8.01 -4.72
N LEU A 162 -10.52 -7.49 -4.30
CA LEU A 162 -10.24 -7.16 -2.91
C LEU A 162 -11.28 -6.22 -2.32
N PHE A 163 -11.64 -5.15 -3.05
CA PHE A 163 -12.66 -4.21 -2.61
C PHE A 163 -14.04 -4.87 -2.46
N LYS A 164 -14.48 -5.67 -3.45
CA LYS A 164 -15.77 -6.40 -3.38
C LYS A 164 -15.83 -7.29 -2.14
N HIS A 165 -14.79 -8.10 -1.91
CA HIS A 165 -14.80 -9.09 -0.84
C HIS A 165 -14.57 -8.46 0.54
N ALA A 166 -13.80 -7.38 0.65
CA ALA A 166 -13.68 -6.63 1.90
C ALA A 166 -15.00 -5.97 2.32
N VAL A 167 -15.74 -5.35 1.38
CA VAL A 167 -17.08 -4.80 1.68
C VAL A 167 -18.08 -5.91 2.03
N SER A 168 -17.98 -7.07 1.37
CA SER A 168 -18.79 -8.24 1.72
C SER A 168 -18.51 -8.73 3.15
N ALA A 169 -17.23 -8.74 3.55
CA ALA A 169 -16.82 -9.10 4.91
C ALA A 169 -17.35 -8.09 5.94
N ALA A 170 -17.21 -6.79 5.69
CA ALA A 170 -17.78 -5.73 6.55
C ALA A 170 -19.30 -5.81 6.69
N THR A 171 -20.00 -6.10 5.58
CA THR A 171 -21.47 -6.29 5.56
C THR A 171 -21.87 -7.51 6.40
N THR A 172 -21.11 -8.60 6.28
CA THR A 172 -21.35 -9.82 7.06
C THR A 172 -21.09 -9.60 8.55
N SER A 173 -19.99 -8.92 8.89
CA SER A 173 -19.61 -8.63 10.28
C SER A 173 -20.61 -7.72 10.98
N SER A 174 -21.05 -6.65 10.31
CA SER A 174 -21.97 -5.66 10.89
C SER A 174 -23.46 -6.01 10.73
N GLY A 175 -23.79 -7.05 9.95
CA GLY A 175 -25.16 -7.47 9.66
C GLY A 175 -25.95 -6.50 8.76
N SER A 176 -25.32 -5.43 8.26
CA SER A 176 -25.97 -4.44 7.40
C SER A 176 -25.01 -3.90 6.35
N LEU A 177 -25.55 -3.60 5.16
CA LEU A 177 -24.78 -2.97 4.10
C LEU A 177 -24.60 -1.48 4.43
N LYS A 178 -23.35 -1.04 4.52
CA LYS A 178 -22.98 0.37 4.59
C LYS A 178 -22.53 0.89 3.22
N PRO A 179 -22.77 2.18 2.90
CA PRO A 179 -22.08 2.83 1.79
C PRO A 179 -20.57 2.58 1.89
N SER A 180 -19.92 2.27 0.78
CA SER A 180 -18.49 1.91 0.77
C SER A 180 -17.83 2.48 -0.47
N ASN A 181 -16.71 3.16 -0.33
CA ASN A 181 -16.03 3.84 -1.43
C ASN A 181 -14.57 3.44 -1.49
N LEU A 182 -14.01 3.57 -2.69
CA LEU A 182 -12.62 3.21 -2.95
C LEU A 182 -11.81 4.46 -3.26
N THR A 183 -10.67 4.61 -2.61
CA THR A 183 -9.64 5.59 -2.99
C THR A 183 -8.44 4.88 -3.59
N ILE A 184 -7.87 5.44 -4.67
CA ILE A 184 -6.70 4.88 -5.32
C ILE A 184 -5.58 5.93 -5.28
N THR A 185 -4.42 5.58 -4.72
CA THR A 185 -3.23 6.43 -4.79
C THR A 185 -2.73 6.49 -6.23
N VAL A 186 -2.54 7.70 -6.73
CA VAL A 186 -2.03 7.99 -8.08
C VAL A 186 -0.70 8.72 -7.96
N ASN A 187 0.32 8.24 -8.69
CA ASN A 187 1.59 8.94 -8.84
C ASN A 187 1.35 10.18 -9.72
N MET A 188 1.61 11.36 -9.16
CA MET A 188 1.31 12.64 -9.81
C MET A 188 2.46 13.17 -10.67
N ARG A 189 3.65 12.53 -10.67
CA ARG A 189 4.83 12.99 -11.43
C ARG A 189 4.53 13.27 -12.91
N ASN A 190 3.70 12.45 -13.53
CA ASN A 190 3.31 12.55 -14.95
C ASN A 190 1.84 12.96 -15.16
N LYS A 191 1.27 13.71 -14.21
CA LYS A 191 -0.15 14.11 -14.19
C LYS A 191 -0.39 15.60 -14.19
N PHE A 192 0.67 16.39 -13.95
CA PHE A 192 0.64 17.83 -14.12
C PHE A 192 0.83 18.22 -15.58
N VAL A 193 0.41 19.44 -15.95
CA VAL A 193 0.69 20.04 -17.27
C VAL A 193 2.20 20.14 -17.51
N GLU A 194 2.96 20.53 -16.48
CA GLU A 194 4.42 20.45 -16.46
C GLU A 194 4.84 19.19 -15.71
N MET A 195 5.53 18.27 -16.39
CA MET A 195 5.87 16.97 -15.83
C MET A 195 7.09 17.05 -14.92
N TYR A 196 7.03 16.37 -13.78
CA TYR A 196 8.18 16.15 -12.92
C TYR A 196 9.00 14.95 -13.40
N PRO A 197 10.34 14.95 -13.21
CA PRO A 197 11.15 13.77 -13.43
C PRO A 197 10.63 12.58 -12.63
N GLU A 198 10.73 11.36 -13.17
CA GLU A 198 10.37 10.14 -12.43
C GLU A 198 11.20 9.95 -11.15
N THR A 199 12.40 10.51 -11.14
CA THR A 199 13.34 10.53 -10.00
C THR A 199 13.10 11.67 -9.02
N ALA A 200 12.10 12.53 -9.25
CA ALA A 200 11.78 13.63 -8.34
C ALA A 200 11.48 13.09 -6.93
N ALA A 201 12.18 13.64 -5.95
CA ALA A 201 12.10 13.26 -4.55
C ALA A 201 11.10 14.13 -3.80
N GLY A 202 10.18 13.49 -3.08
CA GLY A 202 9.11 14.14 -2.36
C GLY A 202 7.84 13.29 -2.30
N ASN A 203 6.76 13.87 -1.81
CA ASN A 203 5.42 13.32 -1.96
C ASN A 203 4.75 13.91 -3.20
N LEU A 204 4.78 13.19 -4.32
CA LEU A 204 4.02 13.52 -5.53
C LEU A 204 2.94 12.46 -5.75
N SER A 205 1.95 12.45 -4.86
CA SER A 205 0.83 11.51 -4.94
C SER A 205 -0.48 12.18 -4.50
N MET A 206 -1.59 11.73 -5.07
CA MET A 206 -2.94 12.12 -4.67
C MET A 206 -3.88 10.92 -4.77
N TYR A 207 -5.03 11.00 -4.10
CA TYR A 207 -6.08 9.99 -4.19
C TYR A 207 -7.09 10.34 -5.28
N GLY A 208 -7.32 9.41 -6.21
CA GLY A 208 -8.54 9.37 -7.01
C GLY A 208 -9.65 8.70 -6.20
N VAL A 209 -10.88 9.20 -6.29
CA VAL A 209 -12.03 8.67 -5.54
C VAL A 209 -13.00 7.95 -6.48
N ALA A 210 -13.09 6.63 -6.36
CA ALA A 210 -14.10 5.81 -7.01
C ALA A 210 -15.32 5.69 -6.08
N LYS A 211 -16.27 6.63 -6.24
CA LYS A 211 -17.53 6.65 -5.47
C LYS A 211 -18.42 5.50 -5.87
N MET A 212 -18.92 4.74 -4.90
CA MET A 212 -19.87 3.67 -5.19
C MET A 212 -21.32 4.09 -4.97
N ASP A 213 -22.21 3.38 -5.63
CA ASP A 213 -23.65 3.43 -5.38
C ASP A 213 -24.00 2.54 -4.17
N ASN A 214 -25.05 2.92 -3.45
CA ASN A 214 -25.50 2.21 -2.23
C ASN A 214 -26.34 0.95 -2.56
N SER A 215 -26.22 0.39 -3.76
CA SER A 215 -27.06 -0.72 -4.23
C SER A 215 -26.69 -2.09 -3.64
N GLY A 216 -25.55 -2.19 -2.96
CA GLY A 216 -25.10 -3.39 -2.25
C GLY A 216 -24.48 -4.48 -3.11
N ARG A 217 -24.54 -4.36 -4.44
CA ARG A 217 -23.92 -5.33 -5.35
C ARG A 217 -22.70 -4.71 -6.00
N ILE A 218 -21.53 -4.93 -5.41
CA ILE A 218 -20.26 -4.52 -6.03
C ILE A 218 -19.96 -5.44 -7.22
N LYS A 219 -20.02 -4.85 -8.42
CA LYS A 219 -19.62 -5.50 -9.67
C LYS A 219 -18.19 -5.13 -10.00
N LEU A 220 -17.36 -6.14 -10.30
CA LEU A 220 -15.94 -5.92 -10.58
C LEU A 220 -15.70 -4.94 -11.74
N GLY A 221 -16.43 -5.11 -12.86
CA GLY A 221 -16.31 -4.23 -14.02
C GLY A 221 -16.66 -2.77 -13.74
N GLU A 222 -17.64 -2.53 -12.86
CA GLU A 222 -18.03 -1.18 -12.44
C GLU A 222 -16.96 -0.52 -11.56
N VAL A 223 -16.38 -1.27 -10.63
CA VAL A 223 -15.25 -0.78 -9.82
C VAL A 223 -14.09 -0.38 -10.73
N ILE A 224 -13.76 -1.19 -11.73
CA ILE A 224 -12.69 -0.89 -12.69
C ILE A 224 -13.01 0.37 -13.50
N ALA A 225 -14.26 0.52 -13.97
CA ALA A 225 -14.67 1.73 -14.69
C ALA A 225 -14.54 3.00 -13.82
N ARG A 226 -14.95 2.92 -12.55
CA ARG A 226 -14.84 4.02 -11.59
C ARG A 226 -13.39 4.34 -11.23
N ILE A 227 -12.51 3.35 -11.13
CA ILE A 227 -11.06 3.55 -10.94
C ILE A 227 -10.45 4.30 -12.13
N ARG A 228 -10.78 3.88 -13.36
CA ARG A 228 -10.27 4.55 -14.58
C ARG A 228 -10.74 5.99 -14.66
N LYS A 229 -12.03 6.23 -14.38
CA LYS A 229 -12.59 7.59 -14.32
C LYS A 229 -11.85 8.45 -13.28
N ALA A 230 -11.69 7.95 -12.06
CA ALA A 230 -11.01 8.67 -10.99
C ALA A 230 -9.55 9.02 -11.33
N LYS A 231 -8.84 8.13 -12.04
CA LYS A 231 -7.48 8.42 -12.54
C LYS A 231 -7.48 9.46 -13.65
N MET A 232 -8.43 9.37 -14.59
CA MET A 232 -8.56 10.31 -15.71
C MET A 232 -8.86 11.74 -15.24
N GLU A 233 -9.64 11.90 -14.16
CA GLU A 233 -9.94 13.22 -13.57
C GLU A 233 -8.71 13.91 -12.96
N LEU A 234 -7.65 13.14 -12.69
CA LEU A 234 -6.35 13.62 -12.20
C LEU A 234 -5.33 13.86 -13.31
N GLU A 235 -5.69 13.73 -14.60
CA GLU A 235 -4.81 14.11 -15.71
C GLU A 235 -4.86 15.63 -15.96
N GLY A 236 -3.75 16.20 -16.43
CA GLY A 236 -3.68 17.60 -16.87
C GLY A 236 -3.86 18.62 -15.75
N ILE A 237 -3.42 18.30 -14.53
CA ILE A 237 -3.52 19.19 -13.37
C ILE A 237 -2.58 20.38 -13.55
N LYS A 238 -3.08 21.60 -13.35
CA LYS A 238 -2.25 22.81 -13.53
C LYS A 238 -1.26 22.99 -12.41
N ASP A 239 -1.72 22.87 -11.17
CA ASP A 239 -0.91 23.11 -9.98
C ASP A 239 -1.44 22.35 -8.74
N GLU A 240 -0.71 22.48 -7.63
CA GLU A 240 -1.03 21.87 -6.34
C GLU A 240 -2.39 22.31 -5.78
N GLN A 241 -2.82 23.54 -6.08
CA GLN A 241 -4.08 24.09 -5.57
C GLN A 241 -5.29 23.48 -6.28
N GLU A 242 -5.21 23.32 -7.61
CA GLU A 242 -6.22 22.58 -8.36
C GLU A 242 -6.32 21.14 -7.86
N LEU A 243 -5.17 20.49 -7.61
CA LEU A 243 -5.12 19.11 -7.12
C LEU A 243 -5.85 18.96 -5.79
N VAL A 244 -5.52 19.83 -4.83
CA VAL A 244 -6.11 19.88 -3.49
C VAL A 244 -7.61 20.15 -3.57
N GLN A 245 -8.04 21.11 -4.40
CA GLN A 245 -9.45 21.45 -4.56
C GLN A 245 -10.26 20.30 -5.18
N LYS A 246 -9.71 19.63 -6.21
CA LYS A 246 -10.34 18.46 -6.82
C LYS A 246 -10.54 17.34 -5.80
N PHE A 247 -9.51 17.06 -5.01
CA PHE A 247 -9.60 16.06 -3.96
C PHE A 247 -10.64 16.43 -2.89
N ALA A 248 -10.61 17.67 -2.39
CA ALA A 248 -11.58 18.17 -1.42
C ALA A 248 -13.03 18.04 -1.92
N ASN A 249 -13.27 18.39 -3.19
CA ASN A 249 -14.59 18.24 -3.82
C ASN A 249 -15.00 16.77 -4.00
N ALA A 250 -14.03 15.88 -4.27
CA ALA A 250 -14.30 14.46 -4.40
C ALA A 250 -14.74 13.85 -3.06
N ILE A 251 -14.20 14.30 -1.93
CA ILE A 251 -14.49 13.74 -0.61
C ILE A 251 -15.59 14.46 0.17
N SER A 252 -15.96 15.70 -0.17
CA SER A 252 -16.84 16.57 0.64
C SER A 252 -18.23 16.01 0.96
N ASN A 253 -18.74 15.08 0.15
CA ASN A 253 -20.05 14.43 0.34
C ASN A 253 -19.94 12.90 0.38
N LEU A 254 -18.76 12.38 0.71
CA LEU A 254 -18.53 10.94 0.73
C LEU A 254 -19.11 10.36 2.03
N GLN A 255 -19.94 9.34 1.89
CA GLN A 255 -20.56 8.65 3.03
C GLN A 255 -20.08 7.21 3.12
N GLY A 256 -20.01 6.70 4.35
CA GLY A 256 -19.67 5.33 4.66
C GLY A 256 -18.17 5.00 4.56
N ASP A 257 -17.88 3.71 4.45
CA ASP A 257 -16.53 3.18 4.68
C ASP A 257 -15.59 3.53 3.52
N LEU A 258 -14.33 3.79 3.86
CA LEU A 258 -13.27 4.12 2.89
C LEU A 258 -12.21 3.04 2.85
N TYR A 259 -11.96 2.53 1.65
CA TYR A 259 -10.91 1.57 1.37
C TYR A 259 -9.80 2.27 0.58
N TYR A 260 -8.61 2.33 1.17
CA TYR A 260 -7.44 2.98 0.58
C TYR A 260 -6.59 1.95 -0.14
N ILE A 261 -6.44 2.10 -1.45
CA ILE A 261 -5.59 1.22 -2.26
C ILE A 261 -4.38 1.99 -2.79
N THR A 262 -3.20 1.47 -2.46
CA THR A 262 -1.94 1.92 -3.03
C THR A 262 -1.31 0.78 -3.82
N SER A 263 -0.85 1.06 -5.04
CA SER A 263 -0.08 0.11 -5.84
C SER A 263 1.34 0.60 -5.98
N VAL A 264 2.29 -0.20 -5.50
CA VAL A 264 3.73 -0.07 -5.77
C VAL A 264 4.23 -1.16 -6.71
N CYS A 265 3.32 -1.80 -7.47
CA CYS A 265 3.73 -2.64 -8.60
C CYS A 265 4.55 -1.82 -9.60
N ARG A 266 5.59 -2.43 -10.16
CA ARG A 266 6.61 -1.86 -11.08
C ARG A 266 7.50 -0.78 -10.46
N VAL A 267 7.37 -0.53 -9.16
CA VAL A 267 8.35 0.26 -8.42
C VAL A 267 9.58 -0.64 -8.18
N PRO A 268 10.82 -0.17 -8.42
CA PRO A 268 12.00 -1.03 -8.54
C PRO A 268 12.57 -1.52 -7.20
N PHE A 269 11.72 -1.96 -6.26
CA PHE A 269 12.19 -2.49 -4.97
C PHE A 269 13.00 -3.79 -5.12
N TYR A 270 12.65 -4.66 -6.07
CA TYR A 270 13.40 -5.88 -6.37
C TYR A 270 14.66 -5.66 -7.21
N GLN A 271 14.97 -4.41 -7.62
CA GLN A 271 16.20 -4.09 -8.35
C GLN A 271 17.35 -3.64 -7.43
N VAL A 272 17.06 -3.46 -6.14
CA VAL A 272 18.04 -3.04 -5.13
C VAL A 272 19.12 -4.12 -4.97
N ASP A 273 20.38 -3.77 -5.18
CA ASP A 273 21.50 -4.71 -5.05
C ASP A 273 22.67 -4.01 -4.36
N PHE A 274 23.02 -4.35 -3.12
CA PHE A 274 24.15 -3.70 -2.45
C PHE A 274 25.52 -4.27 -2.84
N GLY A 275 25.58 -5.19 -3.80
CA GLY A 275 26.78 -5.95 -4.20
C GLY A 275 26.74 -7.41 -3.77
N TRP A 276 25.72 -7.81 -3.01
CA TRP A 276 25.48 -9.19 -2.56
C TRP A 276 24.22 -9.81 -3.19
N GLY A 277 23.72 -9.24 -4.29
CA GLY A 277 22.56 -9.74 -5.01
C GLY A 277 21.26 -9.00 -4.69
N LYS A 278 20.22 -9.32 -5.49
CA LYS A 278 18.88 -8.75 -5.39
C LYS A 278 18.07 -9.38 -4.25
N PRO A 279 17.01 -8.71 -3.75
CA PRO A 279 16.24 -9.22 -2.62
C PRO A 279 15.44 -10.44 -3.04
N VAL A 280 15.46 -11.49 -2.22
CA VAL A 280 14.61 -12.68 -2.41
C VAL A 280 13.14 -12.40 -2.05
N GLU A 281 12.91 -11.41 -1.19
CA GLU A 281 11.59 -10.95 -0.75
C GLU A 281 11.68 -9.45 -0.43
N VAL A 282 10.67 -8.69 -0.83
CA VAL A 282 10.44 -7.32 -0.34
C VAL A 282 9.09 -7.30 0.35
N ARG A 283 9.02 -6.67 1.53
CA ARG A 283 7.76 -6.49 2.27
C ARG A 283 7.53 -5.02 2.57
N VAL A 284 6.28 -4.59 2.45
CA VAL A 284 5.86 -3.25 2.86
C VAL A 284 5.09 -3.38 4.13
N ARG A 285 5.58 -2.70 5.17
CA ARG A 285 4.95 -2.72 6.47
C ARG A 285 4.59 -1.29 6.85
N PHE A 286 3.31 -1.08 7.08
CA PHE A 286 2.73 0.19 7.51
C PHE A 286 2.02 -0.02 8.84
N PRO A 287 2.05 0.97 9.75
CA PRO A 287 1.47 0.82 11.08
C PRO A 287 -0.06 0.61 11.01
N ASN A 288 -0.62 0.03 12.06
CA ASN A 288 -2.07 -0.04 12.20
C ASN A 288 -2.63 1.39 12.36
N VAL A 289 -3.20 1.90 11.27
CA VAL A 289 -3.74 3.27 11.16
C VAL A 289 -5.26 3.36 11.34
N SER A 290 -5.92 2.35 11.92
CA SER A 290 -7.38 2.30 12.09
C SER A 290 -8.16 2.61 10.79
N LYS A 291 -7.65 2.11 9.66
CA LYS A 291 -8.22 2.32 8.32
C LYS A 291 -8.14 1.03 7.51
N ASN A 292 -9.07 0.87 6.58
CA ASN A 292 -9.05 -0.20 5.59
C ASN A 292 -7.98 0.14 4.54
N VAL A 293 -6.82 -0.50 4.59
CA VAL A 293 -5.67 -0.19 3.73
C VAL A 293 -5.25 -1.44 2.99
N ILE A 294 -5.01 -1.30 1.69
CA ILE A 294 -4.53 -2.36 0.82
C ILE A 294 -3.32 -1.83 0.05
N VAL A 295 -2.18 -2.50 0.18
CA VAL A 295 -0.96 -2.20 -0.57
C VAL A 295 -0.64 -3.35 -1.52
N LEU A 296 -0.61 -3.06 -2.82
CA LEU A 296 -0.29 -4.02 -3.88
C LEU A 296 1.15 -3.87 -4.35
N MET A 297 1.87 -4.97 -4.47
CA MET A 297 3.24 -5.00 -4.99
C MET A 297 3.49 -6.24 -5.84
N ASP A 298 4.47 -6.19 -6.72
CA ASP A 298 4.86 -7.40 -7.46
C ASP A 298 5.48 -8.44 -6.51
N THR A 299 5.35 -9.71 -6.87
CA THR A 299 6.10 -10.81 -6.24
C THR A 299 7.56 -10.81 -6.68
N ALA A 300 8.45 -11.47 -5.93
CA ALA A 300 9.88 -11.53 -6.25
C ALA A 300 10.18 -12.12 -7.64
N SER A 301 9.40 -13.11 -8.08
CA SER A 301 9.51 -13.68 -9.42
C SER A 301 8.96 -12.78 -10.54
N GLY A 302 8.23 -11.71 -10.19
CA GLY A 302 7.43 -10.92 -11.14
C GLY A 302 6.18 -11.63 -11.66
N ASP A 303 5.91 -12.86 -11.20
CA ASP A 303 4.84 -13.74 -11.71
C ASP A 303 3.51 -13.62 -10.95
N GLY A 304 3.26 -12.46 -10.33
CA GLY A 304 2.03 -12.24 -9.57
C GLY A 304 2.08 -10.98 -8.74
N ILE A 305 0.98 -10.71 -8.05
CA ILE A 305 0.81 -9.55 -7.16
C ILE A 305 0.66 -10.07 -5.72
N MET A 306 1.43 -9.51 -4.80
CA MET A 306 1.23 -9.65 -3.37
C MET A 306 0.43 -8.45 -2.85
N ALA A 307 -0.65 -8.72 -2.13
CA ALA A 307 -1.48 -7.71 -1.47
C ALA A 307 -1.27 -7.79 0.05
N HIS A 308 -0.86 -6.69 0.67
CA HIS A 308 -0.92 -6.49 2.12
C HIS A 308 -2.26 -5.82 2.43
N VAL A 309 -3.15 -6.53 3.11
CA VAL A 309 -4.53 -6.12 3.37
C VAL A 309 -4.69 -5.90 4.86
N GLN A 310 -5.05 -4.69 5.26
CA GLN A 310 -5.35 -4.31 6.63
C GLN A 310 -6.85 -4.02 6.75
N LEU A 311 -7.53 -4.79 7.59
CA LEU A 311 -8.97 -4.69 7.90
C LEU A 311 -9.17 -4.91 9.42
N PRO A 312 -10.35 -4.54 9.96
CA PRO A 312 -10.76 -5.00 11.28
C PRO A 312 -10.63 -6.52 11.40
N GLU A 313 -10.20 -7.00 12.57
CA GLU A 313 -9.89 -8.42 12.80
C GLU A 313 -11.07 -9.34 12.46
N GLU A 314 -12.28 -8.95 12.86
CA GLU A 314 -13.51 -9.71 12.58
C GLU A 314 -13.79 -9.83 11.07
N GLU A 315 -13.58 -8.74 10.32
CA GLU A 315 -13.75 -8.72 8.87
C GLU A 315 -12.67 -9.54 8.17
N MET A 316 -11.42 -9.49 8.66
CA MET A 316 -10.34 -10.31 8.12
C MET A 316 -10.62 -11.80 8.27
N VAL A 317 -11.14 -12.24 9.42
CA VAL A 317 -11.52 -13.65 9.65
C VAL A 317 -12.58 -14.13 8.66
N ILE A 318 -13.48 -13.24 8.25
CA ILE A 318 -14.50 -13.55 7.23
C ILE A 318 -13.85 -13.64 5.84
N LEU A 319 -12.99 -12.67 5.49
CA LEU A 319 -12.27 -12.66 4.20
C LEU A 319 -11.39 -13.90 4.02
N GLU A 320 -10.67 -14.32 5.07
CA GLU A 320 -9.82 -15.52 5.08
C GLU A 320 -10.60 -16.83 4.93
N LYS A 321 -11.94 -16.80 5.02
CA LYS A 321 -12.83 -17.96 4.80
C LYS A 321 -13.65 -17.85 3.52
N ASP A 322 -13.54 -16.75 2.78
CA ASP A 322 -14.32 -16.53 1.56
C ASP A 322 -13.79 -17.38 0.41
N LYS A 323 -14.55 -18.43 0.06
CA LYS A 323 -14.16 -19.39 -0.99
C LYS A 323 -14.06 -18.77 -2.38
N GLU A 324 -14.90 -17.77 -2.72
CA GLU A 324 -14.82 -17.12 -4.03
C GLU A 324 -13.55 -16.26 -4.12
N PHE A 325 -13.21 -15.54 -3.03
CA PHE A 325 -11.97 -14.79 -2.94
C PHE A 325 -10.74 -15.70 -3.02
N LEU A 326 -10.69 -16.74 -2.18
CA LEU A 326 -9.56 -17.66 -2.08
C LEU A 326 -9.29 -18.45 -3.36
N THR A 327 -10.27 -18.61 -4.25
CA THR A 327 -10.08 -19.24 -5.57
C THR A 327 -8.97 -18.57 -6.40
N TYR A 328 -8.68 -17.29 -6.14
CA TYR A 328 -7.66 -16.51 -6.85
C TYR A 328 -6.35 -16.32 -6.08
N VAL A 329 -6.29 -16.79 -4.83
CA VAL A 329 -5.12 -16.67 -3.96
C VAL A 329 -4.29 -17.95 -4.08
N LYS A 330 -2.97 -17.83 -4.02
CA LYS A 330 -2.07 -18.97 -3.93
C LYS A 330 -2.30 -19.68 -2.59
N ASP A 331 -2.44 -21.00 -2.61
CA ASP A 331 -2.47 -21.80 -1.39
C ASP A 331 -1.17 -21.57 -0.59
N ASN A 332 -1.32 -21.38 0.72
CA ASN A 332 -0.21 -21.23 1.66
C ASN A 332 0.45 -22.59 1.95
#